data_AF-I9KKD1-F1
#
_entry.id   AF-I9KKD1-F1
#
_cell.length_a   1.000
_cell.length_b   1.000
_cell.length_c   1.000
_cell.angle_alpha   90.00
_cell.angle_beta   90.00
_cell.angle_gamma   90.00
#
_symmetry.space_group_name_H-M   'P 1'
#
loop_
_entity.id
_entity.type
_entity.pdbx_description
1 polymer ?
#
loop_
_entity_poly.entity_id
_entity_poly.type
_entity_poly.pdbx_seq_one_letter_code
_entity_poly.pdbx_strand_id
1 'polypeptide(L)' 'MAAGWVPCEVQPGAGVWNSYEESLHLILAGAPAGPSGKRLLGCLLRCDPRSVVVLADMIRKAGAGR' A
#
# COMPACT_ATOMS: atom_id res chain seq x y z
N MET A 1 -6.22 24.76 4.78
CA MET A 1 -5.72 23.96 5.91
C MET A 1 -5.62 22.52 5.43
N ALA A 2 -4.41 22.04 5.12
CA ALA A 2 -4.20 20.66 4.73
C ALA A 2 -4.30 19.81 6.00
N ALA A 3 -5.38 19.04 6.12
CA ALA A 3 -5.47 17.96 7.09
C ALA A 3 -4.41 16.92 6.70
N GLY A 4 -3.19 17.11 7.22
CA GLY A 4 -2.11 16.16 7.07
C GLY A 4 -2.57 14.83 7.65
N TRP A 5 -2.64 13.82 6.79
CA TRP A 5 -2.97 12.47 7.22
C TRP A 5 -1.94 12.05 8.29
N VAL A 6 -2.44 11.72 9.49
CA VAL A 6 -1.62 11.24 10.60
C VAL A 6 -1.66 9.71 10.54
N PRO A 7 -0.51 9.02 10.48
CA PRO A 7 -0.50 7.57 10.52
C PRO A 7 -1.12 7.10 11.83
N CYS A 8 -2.30 6.47 11.75
CA CYS A 8 -2.86 5.81 12.92
C CYS A 8 -1.93 4.65 13.26
N GLU A 9 -1.38 4.70 14.48
CA GLU A 9 -0.56 3.67 15.06
C GLU A 9 -1.37 2.37 15.08
N VAL A 10 -1.10 1.47 14.13
CA VAL A 10 -1.77 0.18 14.03
C VAL A 10 -1.43 -0.61 15.28
N GLN A 11 -2.41 -0.79 16.17
CA GLN A 11 -2.26 -1.68 17.31
C GLN A 11 -2.09 -3.12 16.79
N PRO A 12 -1.02 -3.83 17.18
CA PRO A 12 -0.80 -5.21 16.78
C PRO A 12 -1.74 -6.13 17.57
N GLY A 13 -3.00 -6.20 17.13
CA GLY A 13 -4.03 -7.06 17.70
C GLY A 13 -4.56 -8.00 16.62
N ALA A 14 -4.16 -9.28 16.70
CA ALA A 14 -4.72 -10.42 15.98
C ALA A 14 -4.76 -10.33 14.44
N GLY A 15 -3.65 -10.71 13.79
CA GLY A 15 -3.57 -11.58 12.59
C GLY A 15 -4.41 -11.30 11.33
N VAL A 16 -5.24 -10.26 11.30
CA VAL A 16 -6.12 -9.90 10.20
C VAL A 16 -5.54 -8.63 9.60
N TRP A 17 -4.94 -8.77 8.43
CA TRP A 17 -4.43 -7.62 7.69
C TRP A 17 -5.57 -6.65 7.43
N ASN A 18 -5.33 -5.38 7.72
CA ASN A 18 -6.26 -4.35 7.30
C ASN A 18 -6.13 -4.12 5.77
N SER A 19 -7.14 -3.51 5.15
CA SER A 19 -7.16 -3.32 3.69
C SER A 19 -5.95 -2.57 3.14
N TYR A 20 -5.32 -1.71 3.96
CA TYR A 20 -4.09 -1.02 3.59
C TYR A 20 -2.87 -1.95 3.59
N GLU A 21 -2.71 -2.80 4.61
CA GLU A 21 -1.66 -3.81 4.67
C GLU A 21 -1.77 -4.82 3.52
N GLU A 22 -2.99 -5.26 3.22
CA GLU A 22 -3.26 -6.13 2.07
C GLU A 22 -2.89 -5.45 0.74
N SER A 23 -3.29 -4.19 0.58
CA SER A 23 -2.98 -3.40 -0.62
C SER A 23 -1.48 -3.16 -0.79
N LEU A 24 -0.78 -2.81 0.30
CA LEU A 24 0.68 -2.66 0.30
C LEU A 24 1.36 -3.95 -0.14
N HIS A 25 0.95 -5.09 0.42
CA HIS A 25 1.52 -6.37 0.06
C HIS A 25 1.28 -6.70 -1.41
N LEU A 26 0.07 -6.47 -1.93
CA LEU A 26 -0.26 -6.70 -3.34
C LEU A 26 0.64 -5.89 -4.28
N ILE A 27 0.84 -4.61 -3.97
CA ILE A 27 1.70 -3.72 -4.77
C ILE A 27 3.16 -4.18 -4.68
N LEU A 28 3.64 -4.53 -3.49
CA LEU A 28 5.04 -4.90 -3.25
C LEU A 28 5.38 -6.31 -3.75
N ALA A 29 4.41 -7.22 -3.81
CA ALA A 29 4.60 -8.55 -4.39
C ALA A 29 4.94 -8.48 -5.89
N GLY A 30 4.45 -7.46 -6.60
CA GLY A 30 4.80 -7.19 -7.99
C GLY A 30 6.04 -6.29 -8.18
N ALA A 31 6.62 -5.76 -7.10
CA ALA A 31 7.72 -4.81 -7.19
C ALA A 31 9.07 -5.52 -7.42
N PRO A 32 10.00 -4.92 -8.20
CA PRO A 32 11.32 -5.48 -8.40
C PRO A 32 12.12 -5.50 -7.08
N ALA A 33 12.82 -6.61 -6.85
CA ALA A 33 13.71 -6.75 -5.70
C ALA A 33 14.82 -5.67 -5.70
N GLY A 34 15.29 -5.31 -4.51
CA GLY A 34 16.42 -4.39 -4.34
C GLY A 34 16.02 -2.93 -4.04
N PRO A 35 16.89 -1.95 -4.39
CA PRO A 35 16.72 -0.55 -3.96
C PRO A 35 15.43 0.08 -4.46
N SER A 36 14.98 -0.30 -5.65
CA SER A 36 13.75 0.21 -6.26
C SER A 36 12.50 -0.19 -5.47
N GLY A 37 12.40 -1.44 -5.02
CA GLY A 37 11.31 -1.90 -4.15
C GLY A 37 11.29 -1.19 -2.79
N LYS A 38 12.47 -0.96 -2.19
CA LYS A 38 12.58 -0.18 -0.94
C LYS A 38 12.16 1.27 -1.12
N ARG A 39 12.52 1.91 -2.24
CA ARG A 39 12.07 3.26 -2.58
C ARG A 39 10.55 3.31 -2.78
N LEU A 40 9.99 2.32 -3.48
CA LEU A 40 8.55 2.20 -3.66
C LEU A 40 7.81 2.08 -2.33
N LEU A 41 8.25 1.18 -1.43
CA LEU A 41 7.72 1.08 -0.08
C LEU A 41 7.78 2.42 0.66
N GLY A 42 8.95 3.08 0.62
CA GLY A 42 9.12 4.40 1.25
C GLY A 42 8.19 5.47 0.69
N CYS A 43 7.85 5.43 -0.60
CA CYS A 43 6.85 6.31 -1.19
C CYS A 43 5.43 5.96 -0.73
N LEU A 44 5.06 4.68 -0.73
CA LEU A 44 3.72 4.23 -0.34
C LEU A 44 3.41 4.53 1.13
N LEU A 45 4.40 4.40 2.01
CA LEU A 45 4.26 4.76 3.44
C LEU A 45 4.02 6.26 3.67
N ARG A 46 4.33 7.12 2.69
CA ARG A 46 4.07 8.56 2.74
C ARG A 46 2.76 8.95 2.06
N CYS A 47 2.12 8.03 1.34
CA CYS A 47 0.83 8.24 0.73
C CYS A 47 -0.29 8.04 1.74
N ASP A 48 -1.43 8.69 1.50
CA ASP A 48 -2.66 8.37 2.23
C ASP A 48 -3.07 6.91 1.95
N PRO A 49 -3.47 6.13 2.98
CA PRO A 49 -3.83 4.72 2.84
C PRO A 49 -4.93 4.46 1.81
N ARG A 50 -5.90 5.37 1.66
CA ARG A 50 -6.99 5.19 0.68
C ARG A 50 -6.43 5.28 -0.73
N SER A 51 -5.44 6.13 -0.96
CA SER A 51 -4.75 6.21 -2.25
C SER A 51 -4.00 4.91 -2.56
N VAL A 52 -3.37 4.29 -1.56
CA VAL A 52 -2.68 2.99 -1.71
C VAL A 52 -3.66 1.86 -2.02
N VAL A 53 -4.83 1.85 -1.36
CA VAL A 53 -5.91 0.88 -1.65
C VAL A 53 -6.43 1.04 -3.08
N VAL A 54 -6.67 2.28 -3.53
CA VAL A 54 -7.11 2.56 -4.91
C VAL A 54 -6.04 2.11 -5.92
N LEU A 55 -4.77 2.37 -5.63
CA LEU A 55 -3.66 1.94 -6.50
C LEU A 55 -3.61 0.41 -6.64
N ALA A 56 -3.80 -0.32 -5.54
CA ALA A 56 -3.85 -1.78 -5.57
C ALA A 56 -5.03 -2.29 -6.41
N ASP A 57 -6.21 -1.66 -6.30
CA ASP A 57 -7.38 -2.02 -7.13
C ASP A 57 -7.13 -1.78 -8.63
N MET A 58 -6.48 -0.66 -8.97
CA MET A 58 -6.09 -0.35 -10.36
C MET A 58 -5.13 -1.40 -10.92
N ILE A 59 -4.11 -1.81 -10.14
CA ILE A 59 -3.16 -2.84 -10.55
C ILE A 59 -3.87 -4.19 -10.74
N ARG A 60 -4.78 -4.55 -9.83
CA ARG A 60 -5.58 -5.78 -9.93
C ARG A 60 -6.45 -5.79 -11.19
N LYS A 61 -7.13 -4.68 -11.50
CA LYS A 61 -7.92 -4.52 -12.73
C LYS A 61 -7.06 -4.60 -14.00
N ALA A 62 -5.89 -3.98 -13.99
CA ALA A 62 -4.94 -4.05 -15.10
C ALA A 62 -4.37 -5.47 -15.30
N GLY A 63 -4.25 -6.25 -14.23
CA GLY A 63 -3.85 -7.66 -14.28
C GLY A 63 -4.94 -8.59 -14.82
N ALA A 64 -6.20 -8.33 -14.51
CA ALA A 64 -7.33 -9.18 -14.91
C ALA A 64 -7.75 -9.04 -16.39
N GLY A 65 -7.22 -8.04 -17.10
CA GLY A 65 -7.47 -7.83 -18.54
C GLY A 65 -6.43 -8.48 -19.47
N ARG A 66 -5.51 -9.28 -18.94
CA ARG A 66 -4.53 -10.08 -19.70
C ARG A 66 -4.96 -11.54 -19.72
#